data_AF-A0A521XWA1-F1
#
_entry.id   AF-A0A521XWA1-F1
#
_cell.length_a   1.000
_cell.length_b   1.000
_cell.length_c   1.000
_cell.angle_alpha   90.00
_cell.angle_beta   90.00
_cell.angle_gamma   90.00
#
_symmetry.space_group_name_H-M   'P 1'
#
loop_
_entity.id
_entity.type
_entity.pdbx_description
1 polymer ?
#
loop_
_entity_poly.entity_id
_entity_poly.type
_entity_poly.pdbx_seq_one_letter_code
_entity_poly.pdbx_strand_id
1 'polypeptide(L)' 'MKTTLELPDELMRRVKLRAVHRNQKLKDAVAQLLEAGIAALPAAEPPARPPRPVRLKKQAPLTIDDIEAAIAAGRD' A
#
# COMPACT_ATOMS: atom_id res chain seq x y z
N MET A 1 21.66 -20.67 2.37
CA MET A 1 22.38 -20.12 3.53
C MET A 1 21.67 -20.54 4.82
N LYS A 2 22.37 -20.66 5.96
CA LYS A 2 21.73 -20.98 7.25
C LYS A 2 21.40 -19.67 7.96
N THR A 3 20.13 -19.48 8.29
CA THR A 3 19.64 -18.32 9.03
C THR A 3 19.00 -18.78 10.33
N THR A 4 19.16 -17.97 11.38
CA THR A 4 18.47 -18.16 12.66
C THR A 4 17.44 -17.05 12.78
N LEU A 5 16.19 -17.43 13.06
CA LEU A 5 15.07 -16.51 13.20
C LEU A 5 14.44 -16.74 14.59
N GLU A 6 14.19 -15.67 15.31
CA GLU A 6 13.40 -15.74 16.54
C GLU A 6 11.92 -15.72 16.19
N LEU A 7 11.19 -16.73 16.66
CA LEU A 7 9.77 -16.90 16.38
C LEU A 7 9.04 -17.21 17.68
N PRO A 8 7.82 -16.68 17.89
CA PRO A 8 7.00 -17.09 19.01
C PRO A 8 6.72 -18.61 19.00
N ASP A 9 6.76 -19.24 20.17
CA ASP A 9 6.60 -20.70 20.30
C ASP A 9 5.30 -21.22 19.68
N GLU A 10 4.19 -20.50 19.88
CA GLU A 10 2.90 -20.84 19.29
C GLU A 10 2.93 -20.83 17.76
N LEU A 11 3.64 -19.87 17.16
CA LEU A 11 3.81 -19.82 15.71
C LEU A 11 4.62 -21.02 15.24
N MET A 12 5.72 -21.33 15.93
CA MET A 12 6.58 -22.46 15.59
C MET A 12 5.84 -23.80 15.72
N ARG A 13 4.98 -23.95 16.73
CA ARG A 13 4.12 -25.12 16.92
C ARG A 13 3.16 -25.32 15.74
N ARG A 14 2.49 -24.25 15.29
CA ARG A 14 1.60 -24.31 14.11
C ARG A 14 2.36 -24.72 12.84
N VAL A 15 3.55 -24.17 12.63
CA VAL A 15 4.39 -24.52 11.46
C VAL A 15 4.80 -25.99 11.50
N LYS A 16 5.19 -26.51 12.67
CA LYS A 16 5.50 -27.94 12.86
C LYS A 16 4.31 -28.83 12.52
N LEU A 17 3.11 -28.53 13.05
CA LEU A 17 1.90 -29.30 12.74
C LEU A 17 1.60 -29.33 11.24
N ARG A 18 1.74 -28.18 10.56
CA ARG A 18 1.57 -28.10 9.11
C ARG A 18 2.60 -28.95 8.36
N ALA A 19 3.84 -29.01 8.85
CA ALA A 19 4.88 -29.83 8.26
C ALA A 19 4.58 -31.33 8.42
N VAL A 20 4.11 -31.75 9.60
CA VAL A 20 3.68 -33.15 9.86
C VAL A 20 2.51 -33.53 8.96
N HIS A 21 1.46 -32.70 8.88
CA HIS A 21 0.29 -33.00 8.04
C HIS A 21 0.61 -33.13 6.54
N ARG A 22 1.68 -32.49 6.08
CA ARG A 22 2.13 -32.56 4.68
C ARG A 22 3.29 -33.53 4.47
N ASN A 23 3.66 -34.29 5.49
CA ASN A 23 4.81 -35.20 5.50
C ASN A 23 6.09 -34.55 4.94
N GLN A 24 6.32 -33.28 5.28
CA GLN A 24 7.42 -32.47 4.77
C GLN A 24 8.38 -32.07 5.88
N LYS A 25 9.65 -31.82 5.54
CA LYS A 25 10.62 -31.35 6.52
C LYS A 25 10.29 -29.92 6.93
N LEU A 26 10.56 -29.59 8.19
CA LEU A 26 10.29 -28.28 8.76
C LEU A 26 10.98 -27.14 7.98
N LYS A 27 12.23 -27.33 7.55
CA LYS A 27 12.97 -26.36 6.75
C LYS A 27 12.28 -26.04 5.42
N ASP A 28 11.70 -27.04 4.77
CA ASP A 28 11.05 -26.90 3.47
C ASP A 28 9.68 -26.24 3.65
N ALA A 29 8.98 -26.60 4.75
CA ALA A 29 7.75 -25.94 5.16
C ALA A 29 7.95 -24.43 5.41
N VAL A 30 9.01 -24.07 6.14
CA VAL A 30 9.35 -22.68 6.43
C VAL A 30 9.69 -21.92 5.15
N ALA A 31 10.49 -22.50 4.25
CA ALA A 31 10.82 -21.88 2.97
C ALA A 31 9.56 -21.56 2.14
N GLN A 32 8.66 -22.54 1.95
CA GLN A 32 7.41 -22.35 1.22
C GLN A 32 6.51 -21.28 1.85
N LEU A 33 6.45 -21.23 3.18
CA LEU A 33 5.64 -20.24 3.88
C LEU A 33 6.20 -18.83 3.70
N LEU A 34 7.53 -18.67 3.71
CA LEU A 34 8.18 -17.39 3.46
C LEU A 34 7.98 -16.93 2.02
N GLU A 35 8.14 -17.83 1.04
CA GLU A 35 7.89 -17.52 -0.38
C GLU A 35 6.44 -17.09 -0.61
N ALA A 36 5.48 -17.85 -0.07
CA ALA A 36 4.06 -17.50 -0.16
C ALA A 36 3.74 -16.17 0.55
N GLY A 37 4.39 -15.90 1.68
CA GLY A 37 4.23 -14.65 2.41
C GLY A 37 4.72 -13.45 1.62
N ILE A 38 5.90 -13.56 0.99
CA ILE A 38 6.47 -12.51 0.13
C ILE A 38 5.57 -12.27 -1.08
N ALA A 39 5.09 -13.32 -1.74
CA ALA A 39 4.19 -13.21 -2.89
C ALA A 39 2.82 -12.61 -2.53
N ALA A 40 2.36 -12.79 -1.29
CA ALA A 40 1.08 -12.26 -0.80
C ALA A 40 1.17 -10.80 -0.32
N LEU A 41 2.37 -10.23 -0.19
CA LEU A 41 2.51 -8.82 0.17
C LEU A 41 1.87 -7.97 -0.94
N PRO A 42 0.95 -7.04 -0.60
CA PRO A 42 0.43 -6.11 -1.58
C PRO A 42 1.61 -5.38 -2.20
N ALA A 43 1.65 -5.32 -3.53
CA ALA A 43 2.59 -4.45 -4.22
C ALA A 43 2.45 -3.05 -3.61
N ALA A 44 3.59 -2.41 -3.30
CA ALA A 44 3.60 -1.07 -2.75
C ALA A 44 2.60 -0.21 -3.52
N GLU A 45 1.63 0.34 -2.80
CA GLU A 45 0.51 1.05 -3.41
C GLU A 45 1.11 2.13 -4.30
N PRO A 46 0.82 2.12 -5.62
CA PRO A 46 1.43 3.08 -6.51
C PRO A 46 1.07 4.47 -5.99
N PRO A 47 2.02 5.43 -6.00
CA PRO A 47 1.76 6.76 -5.48
C PRO A 47 0.46 7.27 -6.09
N ALA A 48 -0.47 7.72 -5.21
CA ALA A 48 -1.78 8.17 -5.63
C ALA A 48 -1.62 9.20 -6.74
N ARG A 49 -2.05 8.87 -7.96
CA ARG A 49 -1.98 9.81 -9.07
C ARG A 49 -2.91 10.97 -8.74
N PRO A 50 -2.44 12.23 -8.79
CA PRO A 50 -3.32 13.36 -8.58
C PRO A 50 -4.47 13.29 -9.60
N PRO A 51 -5.72 13.65 -9.20
CA PRO A 51 -6.83 13.67 -10.11
C PRO A 51 -6.53 14.62 -11.27
N ARG A 52 -7.01 14.29 -12.47
CA ARG A 52 -6.82 15.16 -13.64
C ARG A 52 -7.49 16.50 -13.36
N PRO A 53 -6.80 17.64 -13.56
CA PRO A 53 -7.41 18.94 -13.36
C PRO A 53 -8.60 19.08 -14.31
N VAL A 54 -9.78 19.37 -13.72
CA VAL A 54 -10.99 19.66 -14.49
C VAL A 54 -10.90 21.08 -15.02
N ARG A 55 -10.92 21.24 -16.35
CA ARG A 55 -11.09 22.56 -16.96
C ARG A 55 -12.56 22.94 -16.85
N LEU A 56 -12.85 24.00 -16.10
CA LEU A 56 -14.19 24.58 -16.08
C LEU A 56 -14.48 25.13 -17.48
N LYS A 57 -15.36 24.44 -18.22
CA LYS A 57 -15.87 24.91 -19.52
C LYS A 57 -16.53 26.26 -19.24
N LYS A 58 -15.93 27.37 -19.72
CA LYS A 58 -16.41 28.77 -19.71
C LYS A 58 -15.69 29.75 -18.77
N GLN A 59 -14.67 29.36 -18.01
CA GLN A 59 -13.85 30.38 -17.31
C GLN A 59 -12.70 30.84 -18.20
N ALA A 60 -12.71 32.13 -18.52
CA ALA A 60 -11.54 32.83 -19.01
C ALA A 60 -10.43 32.79 -17.95
N PRO A 61 -9.15 32.97 -18.32
CA PRO A 61 -8.11 33.19 -17.33
C PRO A 61 -8.52 34.32 -16.38
N LEU A 62 -8.44 34.09 -15.06
CA LEU A 62 -8.69 35.12 -14.05
C LEU A 62 -7.75 36.29 -14.30
N THR A 63 -8.30 37.46 -14.62
CA THR A 63 -7.52 38.69 -14.76
C THR A 63 -7.37 39.38 -13.41
N ILE A 64 -6.40 40.29 -13.31
CA ILE A 64 -6.22 41.12 -12.11
C ILE A 64 -7.50 41.93 -11.85
N ASP A 65 -8.12 42.45 -12.90
CA ASP A 65 -9.36 43.24 -12.82
C ASP A 65 -10.53 42.42 -12.25
N ASP A 66 -10.63 41.14 -12.62
CA ASP A 66 -11.66 40.23 -12.07
C ASP A 66 -11.46 40.02 -10.55
N ILE A 67 -10.21 39.97 -10.09
CA ILE A 67 -9.86 39.79 -8.68
C ILE A 67 -10.23 41.06 -7.90
N GLU A 68 -9.89 42.24 -8.41
CA GLU A 68 -10.22 43.51 -7.77
C GLU A 68 -11.73 43.75 -7.71
N ALA A 69 -12.46 43.44 -8.79
CA ALA A 69 -13.91 43.52 -8.82
C ALA A 69 -14.59 42.60 -7.80
N ALA A 70 -14.10 41.37 -7.64
CA ALA A 70 -14.63 40.42 -6.66
C ALA A 70 -14.37 40.86 -5.21
N ILE A 71 -13.20 41.46 -4.94
CA ILE A 71 -12.87 42.02 -3.62
C ILE A 71 -13.78 43.21 -3.30
N ALA A 72 -14.07 44.07 -4.27
CA ALA A 72 -14.98 45.20 -4.10
C ALA A 72 -16.43 44.75 -3.84
N ALA A 73 -16.93 43.77 -4.59
CA ALA A 73 -18.30 43.26 -4.47
C ALA A 73 -18.59 42.53 -3.15
N GLY A 74 -17.58 42.01 -2.45
CA GLY A 74 -17.73 41.35 -1.14
C GLY A 74 -17.61 42.27 0.07
N ARG A 75 -17.54 43.59 -0.14
CA ARG A 75 -17.31 44.61 0.91
C ARG A 75 -18.56 45.42 1.28
N ASP A 76 -19.68 45.18 0.62
CA ASP A 76 -21.04 45.64 0.99
C ASP A 76 -21.76 44.59 1.86
#